data_AF-A0A6A4M1Z9-F1
#
_entry.id   AF-A0A6A4M1Z9-F1
#
_cell.length_a   1.000
_cell.length_b   1.000
_cell.length_c   1.000
_cell.angle_alpha   90.00
_cell.angle_beta   90.00
_cell.angle_gamma   90.00
#
_symmetry.space_group_name_H-M   'P 1'
#
loop_
_entity.id
_entity.type
_entity.pdbx_description
1 polymer ?
#
loop_
_entity_poly.entity_id
_entity_poly.type
_entity_poly.pdbx_seq_one_letter_code
_entity_poly.pdbx_strand_id
1 'polypeptide(L)'
;MLDCSCVPSLVLAPLKWDWRSGYLGNQDKGKSLEAKFDYSAAKALHRMRAMEATLTKASRVYTDCPAMVTKLRAMAYNLEEQARAQKSQVQFLLQVAGRTTPKGLHCLSMRLTAEYFALQPEEWQFPNQQKLHDPDLYHFAVFSDNVLACAVVVNSTISTSRVSCLRFIWCHIT
;
A
#
# COMPACT_ATOMS: atom_id res chain seq x y z
N MET A 1 -63.44 -30.87 69.96
CA MET A 1 -63.41 -31.52 68.63
C MET A 1 -62.03 -32.15 68.49
N LEU A 2 -61.79 -33.20 69.30
CA LEU A 2 -62.16 -34.62 69.10
C LEU A 2 -60.98 -35.29 68.39
N ASP A 3 -60.03 -35.80 69.17
CA ASP A 3 -59.96 -37.19 69.67
C ASP A 3 -59.21 -38.07 68.64
N CYS A 4 -58.05 -38.63 68.99
CA CYS A 4 -57.87 -39.88 69.74
C CYS A 4 -58.21 -41.14 68.94
N SER A 5 -57.20 -42.00 68.87
CA SER A 5 -57.29 -43.47 68.98
C SER A 5 -57.27 -44.33 67.72
N CYS A 6 -56.28 -45.24 67.79
CA CYS A 6 -56.37 -46.66 67.46
C CYS A 6 -56.42 -47.11 65.99
N VAL A 7 -55.25 -47.59 65.56
CA VAL A 7 -54.97 -48.90 64.93
C VAL A 7 -56.20 -49.84 64.82
N PRO A 8 -56.33 -50.56 63.69
CA PRO A 8 -56.08 -52.00 63.78
C PRO A 8 -55.08 -52.50 62.74
N SER A 9 -54.19 -53.35 63.24
CA SER A 9 -53.27 -54.19 62.50
C SER A 9 -53.96 -54.96 61.38
N LEU A 10 -53.31 -55.02 60.22
CA LEU A 10 -53.40 -56.19 59.33
C LEU A 10 -52.03 -56.41 58.69
N VAL A 11 -51.36 -57.43 59.21
CA VAL A 11 -50.12 -58.01 58.69
C VAL A 11 -50.37 -58.53 57.27
N LEU A 12 -49.55 -58.14 56.29
CA LEU A 12 -49.31 -58.92 55.08
C LEU A 12 -47.95 -58.58 54.45
N ALA A 13 -47.05 -59.55 54.63
CA ALA A 13 -45.84 -59.97 53.91
C ALA A 13 -45.07 -59.00 52.95
N PRO A 14 -43.73 -59.03 52.99
CA PRO A 14 -42.89 -58.34 52.00
C PRO A 14 -42.81 -59.16 50.71
N LEU A 15 -43.47 -58.71 49.64
CA LEU A 15 -43.13 -59.15 48.28
C LEU A 15 -41.98 -58.31 47.77
N LYS A 16 -40.77 -58.81 48.02
CA LYS A 16 -39.51 -58.36 47.46
C LYS A 16 -39.51 -58.63 45.96
N TRP A 17 -39.80 -57.61 45.14
CA TRP A 17 -39.58 -57.67 43.70
C TRP A 17 -38.07 -57.76 43.45
N ASP A 18 -37.59 -58.94 43.09
CA ASP A 18 -36.19 -59.17 42.75
C ASP A 18 -35.89 -58.62 41.34
N TRP A 19 -35.30 -57.42 41.28
CA TRP A 19 -34.81 -56.79 40.04
C TRP A 19 -33.58 -57.51 39.43
N ARG A 20 -33.13 -58.62 40.01
CA ARG A 20 -31.84 -59.26 39.71
C ARG A 20 -31.85 -60.22 38.52
N SER A 21 -32.96 -60.40 37.81
CA SER A 21 -32.98 -61.25 36.60
C SER A 21 -32.77 -60.50 35.27
N GLY A 22 -32.60 -59.17 35.27
CA GLY A 22 -32.28 -58.38 34.06
C GLY A 22 -30.79 -58.02 33.89
N TYR A 23 -29.95 -58.25 34.90
CA TYR A 23 -28.62 -57.62 35.00
C TYR A 23 -27.43 -58.50 34.60
N LEU A 24 -27.64 -59.78 34.29
CA LEU A 24 -26.53 -60.70 33.99
C LEU A 24 -26.14 -60.77 32.50
N GLY A 25 -26.87 -60.09 31.61
CA GLY A 25 -26.53 -60.01 30.17
C GLY A 25 -25.79 -58.75 29.72
N ASN A 26 -25.57 -57.76 30.61
CA ASN A 26 -25.00 -56.45 30.27
C ASN A 26 -23.63 -56.16 30.93
N GLN A 27 -23.15 -57.02 31.82
CA GLN A 27 -21.91 -56.77 32.56
C GLN A 27 -20.66 -56.92 31.67
N ASP A 28 -20.68 -57.84 30.71
CA ASP A 28 -19.57 -58.00 29.75
C ASP A 28 -19.56 -56.91 28.67
N LYS A 29 -20.74 -56.39 28.31
CA LYS A 29 -20.86 -55.23 27.41
C LYS A 29 -20.37 -53.95 28.08
N GLY A 30 -20.67 -53.76 29.38
CA GLY A 30 -20.18 -52.64 30.19
C GLY A 30 -18.66 -52.63 30.30
N LYS A 31 -18.04 -53.77 30.66
CA LYS A 31 -16.58 -53.90 30.75
C LYS A 31 -15.88 -53.70 29.40
N SER A 32 -16.49 -54.13 28.30
CA SER A 32 -15.97 -53.89 26.95
C SER A 32 -16.06 -52.42 26.53
N LEU A 33 -17.11 -51.72 26.94
CA LEU A 33 -17.30 -50.30 26.67
C LEU A 33 -16.35 -49.43 27.51
N GLU A 34 -16.15 -49.75 28.79
CA GLU A 34 -15.17 -49.09 29.67
C GLU A 34 -13.74 -49.26 29.14
N ALA A 35 -13.34 -50.49 28.76
CA ALA A 35 -12.01 -50.73 28.18
C ALA A 35 -11.80 -49.99 26.84
N LYS A 36 -12.85 -49.86 26.02
CA LYS A 36 -12.79 -49.05 24.78
C LYS A 36 -12.67 -47.55 25.07
N PHE A 37 -13.34 -47.06 26.10
CA PHE A 37 -13.28 -45.67 26.53
C PHE A 37 -11.88 -45.32 27.08
N ASP A 38 -11.33 -46.16 27.95
CA ASP A 38 -9.98 -45.98 28.53
C ASP A 38 -8.89 -46.03 27.47
N TYR A 39 -9.01 -46.95 26.50
CA TYR A 39 -8.08 -47.03 25.37
C TYR A 39 -8.15 -45.78 24.48
N SER A 40 -9.35 -45.26 24.22
CA SER A 40 -9.55 -44.02 23.44
C SER A 40 -8.97 -42.81 24.18
N ALA A 41 -9.19 -42.71 25.50
CA ALA A 41 -8.67 -41.66 26.35
C ALA A 41 -7.13 -41.69 26.41
N ALA A 42 -6.53 -42.88 26.56
CA ALA A 42 -5.07 -43.05 26.56
C ALA A 42 -4.47 -42.68 25.19
N LYS A 43 -5.13 -43.05 24.09
CA LYS A 43 -4.70 -42.68 22.73
C LYS A 43 -4.82 -41.18 22.48
N ALA A 44 -5.89 -40.54 22.96
CA ALA A 44 -6.07 -39.10 22.88
C ALA A 44 -4.99 -38.36 23.69
N LEU A 45 -4.72 -38.81 24.91
CA LEU A 45 -3.67 -38.26 25.77
C LEU A 45 -2.27 -38.39 25.13
N HIS A 46 -1.98 -39.52 24.52
CA HIS A 46 -0.70 -39.71 23.82
C HIS A 46 -0.55 -38.76 22.63
N ARG A 47 -1.62 -38.55 21.85
CA ARG A 47 -1.64 -37.57 20.76
C ARG A 47 -1.49 -36.14 21.26
N MET A 48 -2.15 -35.78 22.35
CA MET A 48 -2.03 -34.47 22.98
C MET A 48 -0.59 -34.21 23.42
N ARG A 49 0.06 -35.17 24.09
CA ARG A 49 1.47 -35.06 24.51
C ARG A 49 2.43 -34.96 23.33
N ALA A 50 2.20 -35.73 22.27
CA ALA A 50 3.01 -35.63 21.05
C ALA A 50 2.87 -34.24 20.40
N MET A 51 1.64 -33.73 20.32
CA MET A 51 1.36 -32.39 19.80
C MET A 51 1.98 -31.29 20.67
N GLU A 52 1.90 -31.41 21.99
CA GLU A 52 2.53 -30.50 22.95
C GLU A 52 4.06 -30.50 22.82
N ALA A 53 4.68 -31.68 22.64
CA ALA A 53 6.12 -31.78 22.39
C ALA A 53 6.53 -31.11 21.06
N THR A 54 5.69 -31.18 20.02
CA THR A 54 5.95 -30.47 18.76
C THR A 54 5.76 -28.96 18.90
N LEU A 55 4.71 -28.52 19.59
CA LEU A 55 4.43 -27.10 19.80
C LEU A 55 5.49 -26.45 20.69
N THR A 56 5.97 -27.11 21.73
CA THR A 56 7.05 -26.59 22.59
C THR A 56 8.38 -26.49 21.84
N LYS A 57 8.70 -27.44 20.95
CA LYS A 57 9.88 -27.35 20.08
C LYS A 57 9.77 -26.20 19.09
N ALA A 58 8.64 -26.08 18.40
CA ALA A 58 8.40 -24.98 17.45
C ALA A 58 8.40 -23.62 18.16
N SER A 59 7.74 -23.54 19.31
CA SER A 59 7.72 -22.37 20.17
C SER A 59 9.15 -21.95 20.54
N ARG A 60 10.03 -22.84 21.01
CA ARG A 60 11.43 -22.49 21.31
C ARG A 60 12.25 -21.96 20.13
N VAL A 61 11.94 -22.37 18.90
CA VAL A 61 12.61 -21.86 17.69
C VAL A 61 12.09 -20.46 17.32
N TYR A 62 10.81 -20.19 17.60
CA TYR A 62 10.11 -18.97 17.15
C TYR A 62 9.61 -18.08 18.29
N THR A 63 10.06 -18.32 19.54
CA THR A 63 9.32 -17.87 20.73
C THR A 63 9.15 -16.38 20.82
N ASP A 64 10.13 -15.64 20.34
CA ASP A 64 10.11 -14.20 20.21
C ASP A 64 11.50 -13.89 19.71
N CYS A 65 11.65 -13.49 18.45
CA CYS A 65 12.92 -12.93 17.98
C CYS A 65 12.76 -11.42 17.84
N PRO A 66 12.55 -10.68 18.96
CA PRO A 66 12.44 -9.23 18.93
C PRO A 66 13.73 -8.63 18.40
N ALA A 67 14.87 -9.33 18.53
CA ALA A 67 16.12 -8.99 17.85
C ALA A 67 15.98 -9.00 16.32
N MET A 68 15.35 -10.02 15.72
CA MET A 68 15.11 -10.08 14.27
C MET A 68 14.08 -9.03 13.83
N VAL A 69 12.98 -8.86 14.57
CA VAL A 69 11.98 -7.82 14.29
C VAL A 69 12.61 -6.42 14.39
N THR A 70 13.43 -6.17 15.41
CA THR A 70 14.14 -4.89 15.59
C THR A 70 15.16 -4.68 14.47
N LYS A 71 15.90 -5.71 14.07
CA LYS A 71 16.84 -5.65 12.97
C LYS A 71 16.15 -5.36 11.64
N LEU A 72 15.04 -6.06 11.34
CA LEU A 72 14.25 -5.82 10.13
C LEU A 72 13.62 -4.42 10.15
N ARG A 73 13.13 -3.95 11.29
CA ARG A 73 12.61 -2.58 11.44
C ARG A 73 13.70 -1.53 11.22
N ALA A 74 14.90 -1.74 11.76
CA ALA A 74 16.04 -0.87 11.51
C ALA A 74 16.45 -0.88 10.03
N MET A 75 16.44 -2.05 9.37
CA MET A 75 16.69 -2.16 7.93
C MET A 75 15.63 -1.42 7.11
N ALA A 76 14.35 -1.58 7.44
CA ALA A 76 13.26 -0.89 6.77
C ALA A 76 13.40 0.63 6.91
N TYR A 77 13.66 1.12 8.12
CA TYR A 77 13.90 2.55 8.36
C TYR A 77 15.10 3.09 7.57
N ASN A 78 16.22 2.35 7.54
CA ASN A 78 17.40 2.74 6.77
C ASN A 78 17.11 2.79 5.26
N LEU A 79 16.36 1.83 4.74
CA LEU A 79 15.96 1.81 3.32
C LEU A 79 15.00 2.95 2.99
N GLU A 80 14.06 3.26 3.87
CA GLU A 80 13.17 4.41 3.73
C GLU A 80 13.97 5.72 3.71
N GLU A 81 14.95 5.87 4.59
CA GLU A 81 15.78 7.07 4.63
C GLU A 81 16.66 7.20 3.39
N GLN A 82 17.23 6.10 2.91
CA GLN A 82 17.98 6.08 1.65
C GLN A 82 17.10 6.44 0.46
N ALA A 83 15.87 5.92 0.42
CA ALA A 83 14.90 6.26 -0.63
C ALA A 83 14.49 7.74 -0.56
N ARG A 84 14.32 8.31 0.65
CA ARG A 84 14.04 9.74 0.83
C ARG A 84 15.21 10.60 0.34
N ALA A 85 16.44 10.25 0.70
CA ALA A 85 17.64 10.95 0.23
C ALA A 85 17.78 10.91 -1.30
N GLN A 86 17.59 9.73 -1.91
CA GLN A 86 17.63 9.58 -3.37
C GLN A 86 16.52 10.38 -4.05
N LYS A 87 15.30 10.35 -3.52
CA LYS A 87 14.19 11.14 -4.04
C LYS A 87 14.50 12.64 -4.03
N SER A 88 15.11 13.14 -2.94
CA SER A 88 15.55 14.53 -2.85
C SER A 88 16.60 14.87 -3.91
N GLN A 89 17.58 14.00 -4.12
CA GLN A 89 18.59 14.16 -5.15
C GLN A 89 17.99 14.18 -6.57
N VAL A 90 17.08 13.25 -6.88
CA VAL A 90 16.37 13.20 -8.17
C VAL A 90 15.53 14.45 -8.38
N GLN A 91 14.81 14.91 -7.35
CA GLN A 91 14.01 16.14 -7.44
C GLN A 91 14.88 17.37 -7.72
N PHE A 92 16.03 17.49 -7.06
CA PHE A 92 16.99 18.55 -7.35
C PHE A 92 17.50 18.49 -8.79
N LEU A 93 17.90 17.30 -9.26
CA LEU A 93 18.36 17.12 -10.64
C LEU A 93 17.27 17.46 -11.66
N LEU A 94 16.01 17.08 -11.39
CA LEU A 94 14.88 17.40 -12.26
C LEU A 94 14.64 18.93 -12.31
N GLN A 95 14.72 19.61 -11.17
CA GLN A 95 14.59 21.07 -11.11
C GLN A 95 15.69 21.77 -11.91
N VAL A 96 16.95 21.32 -11.76
CA VAL A 96 18.07 21.86 -12.52
C VAL A 96 17.87 21.58 -14.01
N ALA A 97 17.54 20.34 -14.39
CA ALA A 97 17.32 19.96 -15.78
C ALA A 97 16.18 20.75 -16.45
N GLY A 98 15.11 21.08 -15.72
CA GLY A 98 13.99 21.90 -16.21
C GLY A 98 14.34 23.37 -16.42
N ARG A 99 15.36 23.88 -15.72
CA ARG A 99 15.82 25.28 -15.82
C ARG A 99 16.99 25.46 -16.78
N THR A 100 17.83 24.44 -16.94
CA THR A 100 18.99 24.50 -17.82
C THR A 100 18.60 24.26 -19.27
N THR A 101 19.09 25.08 -20.18
CA THR A 101 19.05 24.75 -21.60
C THR A 101 20.02 23.59 -21.89
N PRO A 102 19.55 22.50 -22.53
CA PRO A 102 20.43 21.44 -23.03
C PRO A 102 21.58 22.05 -23.84
N LYS A 103 22.80 21.55 -23.66
CA LYS A 103 24.01 22.07 -24.35
C LYS A 103 23.81 22.19 -25.87
N GLY A 104 23.11 21.23 -26.48
CA GLY A 104 22.77 21.28 -27.91
C GLY A 104 21.91 22.49 -28.29
N LEU A 105 20.91 22.85 -27.48
CA LEU A 105 20.09 24.04 -27.69
C LEU A 105 20.90 25.31 -27.46
N HIS A 106 21.77 25.34 -26.45
CA HIS A 106 22.68 26.46 -26.21
C HIS A 106 23.60 26.72 -27.42
N CYS A 107 24.24 25.68 -27.96
CA CYS A 107 25.10 25.79 -29.14
C CYS A 107 24.30 26.22 -30.38
N LEU A 108 23.09 25.68 -30.56
CA LEU A 108 22.20 26.07 -31.65
C LEU A 108 21.83 27.55 -31.55
N SER A 109 21.40 28.02 -30.37
CA SER A 109 21.10 29.44 -30.13
C SER A 109 22.29 30.32 -30.45
N MET A 110 23.48 29.98 -29.93
CA MET A 110 24.70 30.74 -30.19
C MET A 110 25.05 30.79 -31.69
N ARG A 111 24.90 29.67 -32.40
CA ARG A 111 25.13 29.60 -33.84
C ARG A 111 24.10 30.42 -34.64
N LEU A 112 22.81 30.31 -34.31
CA LEU A 112 21.77 31.10 -34.95
C LEU A 112 21.97 32.60 -34.72
N THR A 113 22.40 33.00 -33.52
CA THR A 113 22.77 34.39 -33.23
C THR A 113 23.97 34.85 -34.06
N ALA A 114 25.01 34.02 -34.16
CA ALA A 114 26.18 34.34 -34.98
C ALA A 114 25.82 34.44 -36.48
N GLU A 115 25.01 33.50 -36.99
CA GLU A 115 24.53 33.52 -38.38
C GLU A 115 23.64 34.73 -38.63
N TYR A 116 22.75 35.10 -37.71
CA TYR A 116 21.91 36.30 -37.81
C TYR A 116 22.74 37.59 -37.93
N PHE A 117 23.76 37.76 -37.09
CA PHE A 117 24.64 38.94 -37.18
C PHE A 117 25.60 38.90 -38.37
N ALA A 118 25.77 37.75 -39.01
CA ALA A 118 26.52 37.62 -40.25
C ALA A 118 25.68 37.92 -41.51
N LEU A 119 24.35 38.04 -41.39
CA LEU A 119 23.47 38.40 -42.50
C LEU A 119 23.70 39.86 -42.94
N GLN A 120 23.37 40.16 -44.20
CA GLN A 120 23.40 41.55 -44.67
C GLN A 120 22.25 42.35 -44.05
N PRO A 121 22.40 43.65 -43.76
CA PRO A 121 21.36 44.47 -43.11
C PRO A 121 19.98 44.42 -43.78
N GLU A 122 19.94 44.18 -45.09
CA GLU A 122 18.74 44.03 -45.89
C GLU A 122 17.95 42.75 -45.51
N GLU A 123 18.64 41.71 -45.06
CA GLU A 123 18.08 40.43 -44.62
C GLU A 123 17.67 40.45 -43.13
N TRP A 124 18.07 41.47 -42.38
CA TRP A 124 17.67 41.65 -40.98
C TRP A 124 16.20 42.07 -40.85
N GLN A 125 15.53 42.40 -41.96
CA GLN A 125 14.15 42.82 -41.97
C GLN A 125 13.21 41.63 -41.77
N PHE A 126 12.72 41.49 -40.55
CA PHE A 126 11.67 40.52 -40.26
C PHE A 126 10.40 40.84 -41.07
N PRO A 127 9.74 39.83 -41.65
CA PRO A 127 8.46 40.05 -42.32
C PRO A 127 7.46 40.68 -41.32
N ASN A 128 6.82 41.76 -41.78
CA ASN A 128 5.81 42.54 -41.04
C ASN A 128 6.32 43.37 -39.84
N GLN A 129 7.53 43.94 -39.88
CA GLN A 129 7.99 44.89 -38.84
C GLN A 129 7.01 46.04 -38.57
N GLN A 130 6.29 46.52 -39.58
CA GLN A 130 5.28 47.58 -39.45
C GLN A 130 4.14 47.20 -38.49
N LYS A 131 3.78 45.92 -38.41
CA LYS A 131 2.76 45.41 -37.49
C LYS A 131 3.24 45.32 -36.04
N LEU A 132 4.55 45.43 -35.79
CA LEU A 132 5.08 45.40 -34.43
C LEU A 132 4.78 46.69 -33.67
N HIS A 133 4.69 47.81 -34.40
CA HIS A 133 4.40 49.13 -33.84
C HIS A 133 2.92 49.54 -33.96
N ASP A 134 2.08 48.64 -34.45
CA ASP A 134 0.66 48.88 -34.59
C ASP A 134 -0.03 48.82 -33.21
N PRO A 135 -0.57 49.96 -32.71
CA PRO A 135 -1.24 50.01 -31.42
C PRO A 135 -2.59 49.29 -31.40
N ASP A 136 -3.17 48.99 -32.58
CA ASP A 136 -4.44 48.26 -32.70
C ASP A 136 -4.25 46.73 -32.57
N LEU A 137 -3.00 46.26 -32.45
CA LEU A 137 -2.66 44.86 -32.26
C LEU A 137 -2.29 44.54 -30.81
N TYR A 138 -2.77 43.39 -30.32
CA TYR A 138 -2.41 42.90 -28.99
C TYR A 138 -1.03 42.24 -29.01
N HIS A 139 -0.09 42.81 -28.26
CA HIS A 139 1.24 42.27 -28.06
C HIS A 139 1.31 41.56 -26.70
N PHE A 140 1.68 40.28 -26.70
CA PHE A 140 1.79 39.48 -25.48
C PHE A 140 3.24 39.05 -25.27
N ALA A 141 3.81 39.36 -24.11
CA ALA A 141 5.10 38.82 -23.68
C ALA A 141 4.85 37.67 -22.70
N VAL A 142 5.41 36.50 -22.99
CA VAL A 142 5.32 35.34 -22.09
C VAL A 142 6.69 35.14 -21.46
N PHE A 143 6.71 35.19 -20.13
CA PHE A 143 7.91 34.99 -19.32
C PHE A 143 7.84 33.62 -18.63
N SER A 144 8.77 32.73 -18.96
CA SER A 144 8.96 31.44 -18.29
C SER A 144 10.38 30.94 -18.50
N ASP A 145 10.85 30.15 -17.54
CA ASP A 145 12.08 29.36 -17.62
C ASP A 145 11.90 28.08 -18.47
N ASN A 146 10.66 27.67 -18.76
CA ASN A 146 10.38 26.49 -19.58
C ASN A 146 10.07 26.86 -21.03
N VAL A 147 11.12 26.93 -21.85
CA VAL A 147 11.03 27.27 -23.28
C VAL A 147 10.09 26.35 -24.06
N LEU A 148 10.08 25.04 -23.75
CA LEU A 148 9.22 24.08 -24.42
C LEU A 148 7.74 24.31 -24.08
N ALA A 149 7.43 24.56 -22.81
CA ALA A 149 6.07 24.88 -22.38
C ALA A 149 5.60 26.19 -23.04
N CYS A 150 6.44 27.22 -23.08
CA CYS A 150 6.15 28.46 -23.79
C CYS A 150 5.86 28.23 -25.28
N ALA A 151 6.70 27.45 -25.97
CA ALA A 151 6.50 27.18 -27.40
C ALA A 151 5.15 26.50 -27.68
N VAL A 152 4.75 25.54 -26.83
CA VAL A 152 3.45 24.87 -26.96
C VAL A 152 2.29 25.84 -26.69
N VAL A 153 2.39 26.67 -25.64
CA VAL A 153 1.38 27.69 -25.33
C VAL A 153 1.26 28.71 -26.46
N VAL A 154 2.37 29.20 -26.99
CA VAL A 154 2.38 30.14 -28.10
C VAL A 154 1.75 29.52 -29.35
N ASN A 155 2.15 28.31 -29.72
CA ASN A 155 1.63 27.62 -30.90
C ASN A 155 0.12 27.32 -30.77
N SER A 156 -0.33 26.86 -29.60
CA SER A 156 -1.75 26.60 -29.35
C SER A 156 -2.57 27.90 -29.38
N THR A 157 -2.07 28.97 -28.78
CA THR A 157 -2.75 30.27 -28.77
C THR A 157 -2.84 30.85 -30.18
N ILE A 158 -1.76 30.79 -30.97
CA ILE A 158 -1.78 31.21 -32.39
C ILE A 158 -2.81 30.38 -33.17
N SER A 159 -2.82 29.06 -33.00
CA SER A 159 -3.74 28.16 -33.73
C SER A 159 -5.22 28.35 -33.34
N THR A 160 -5.48 28.74 -32.10
CA THR A 160 -6.83 28.93 -31.56
C THR A 160 -7.35 30.35 -31.77
N SER A 161 -6.46 31.34 -31.89
CA SER A 161 -6.84 32.71 -32.16
C SER A 161 -7.38 32.88 -33.58
N ARG A 162 -8.57 33.47 -33.69
CA ARG A 162 -9.19 33.83 -35.00
C ARG A 162 -8.59 35.09 -35.61
N VAL A 163 -7.75 35.79 -34.86
CA VAL A 163 -7.08 37.03 -35.27
C VAL A 163 -5.59 36.74 -35.24
N SER A 164 -4.95 36.80 -36.39
CA SER A 164 -3.52 36.53 -36.65
C SER A 164 -2.53 37.49 -35.95
N CYS A 165 -2.94 38.10 -34.83
CA CYS A 165 -2.21 39.13 -34.10
C CYS A 165 -1.92 38.66 -32.66
N LEU A 166 -1.25 37.53 -32.56
CA LEU A 166 -0.53 37.15 -31.36
C LEU A 166 0.94 37.02 -31.73
N ARG A 167 1.72 38.04 -31.38
CA ARG A 167 3.16 38.05 -31.59
C ARG A 167 3.82 38.07 -30.23
N PHE A 168 4.58 37.01 -29.97
CA PHE A 168 5.23 36.79 -28.69
C PHE A 168 6.67 37.26 -28.74
N ILE A 169 7.02 38.20 -27.86
CA ILE A 169 8.40 38.64 -27.65
C ILE A 169 9.02 37.69 -26.63
N TRP A 170 10.05 36.95 -27.02
CA TRP A 170 10.78 36.09 -26.11
C TRP A 170 11.72 36.94 -25.26
N CYS A 171 11.48 36.98 -23.95
CA CYS A 171 12.41 37.56 -22.99
C CYS A 171 12.88 36.45 -22.06
N HIS A 172 14.15 36.05 -22.19
CA HIS A 172 14.79 35.10 -21.30
C HIS A 172 15.07 35.81 -19.96
N ILE A 173 14.27 35.52 -18.92
CA ILE A 173 14.61 35.94 -17.56
C ILE A 173 15.81 35.11 -17.14
N THR A 174 16.95 35.77 -16.98
CA THR A 174 18.15 35.19 -16.38
C THR A 174 18.10 35.39 -14.88
#